data_AF-A0AAJ6EBV7-F1
#
_entry.id   AF-A0AAJ6EBV7-F1
#
_cell.length_a   1.000
_cell.length_b   1.000
_cell.length_c   1.000
_cell.angle_alpha   90.00
_cell.angle_beta   90.00
_cell.angle_gamma   90.00
#
_symmetry.space_group_name_H-M   'P 1'
#
loop_
_entity.id
_entity.type
_entity.pdbx_description
1 polymer ?
#
loop_
_entity_poly.entity_id
_entity_poly.type
_entity_poly.pdbx_seq_one_letter_code
_entity_poly.pdbx_strand_id
1 'polypeptide(L)'
;MNLHELKLLLQRHFSDGLVTVVGSGLSCAEGLPGMGALAAHLQSTIETDLSADDKLVWSELSPQISAKGFEAALLARPPTSTLEAAIVAKTAELIARRMEAFWFLHSSRARRRQSASKARCDSGLRTSMSILRYHRG
;
A
#
# COMPACT_ATOMS: atom_id res chain seq x y z
N MET A 1 -36.28 3.82 -5.46
CA MET A 1 -35.45 3.23 -4.40
C MET A 1 -34.83 4.35 -3.59
N ASN A 2 -35.08 4.40 -2.28
CA ASN A 2 -34.50 5.42 -1.40
C ASN A 2 -33.15 4.97 -0.81
N LEU A 3 -32.42 5.87 -0.14
CA LEU A 3 -31.10 5.58 0.44
C LEU A 3 -31.11 4.43 1.47
N HIS A 4 -32.21 4.29 2.20
CA HIS A 4 -32.38 3.22 3.19
C HIS A 4 -32.55 1.85 2.52
N GLU A 5 -33.34 1.79 1.46
CA GLU A 5 -33.53 0.57 0.65
C GLU A 5 -32.22 0.15 -0.04
N LEU A 6 -31.43 1.11 -0.55
CA LEU A 6 -30.11 0.84 -1.13
C LEU A 6 -29.16 0.23 -0.09
N LYS A 7 -29.14 0.76 1.13
CA LYS A 7 -28.28 0.25 2.22
C LYS A 7 -28.64 -1.18 2.61
N LEU A 8 -29.92 -1.48 2.74
CA LEU A 8 -30.39 -2.83 3.07
C LEU A 8 -30.06 -3.84 1.96
N LEU A 9 -30.16 -3.42 0.69
CA LEU A 9 -29.81 -4.25 -0.46
C LEU A 9 -28.31 -4.57 -0.48
N LEU A 10 -27.45 -3.57 -0.26
CA LEU A 10 -26.00 -3.77 -0.14
C LEU A 10 -25.63 -4.65 1.05
N GLN A 11 -26.22 -4.40 2.23
CA GLN A 11 -25.95 -5.19 3.43
C GLN A 11 -26.31 -6.67 3.25
N ARG A 12 -27.45 -6.97 2.58
CA ARG A 12 -27.81 -8.34 2.21
C ARG A 12 -26.83 -8.95 1.22
N HIS A 13 -26.32 -8.18 0.27
CA HIS A 13 -25.33 -8.65 -0.71
C HIS A 13 -23.94 -8.91 -0.11
N PHE A 14 -23.56 -8.19 0.95
CA PHE A 14 -22.30 -8.38 1.70
C PHE A 14 -22.41 -9.41 2.85
N SER A 15 -23.53 -10.13 2.95
CA SER A 15 -23.72 -11.21 3.91
C SER A 15 -23.23 -12.57 3.36
N ASP A 16 -23.36 -13.65 4.15
CA ASP A 16 -22.83 -14.99 3.88
C ASP A 16 -23.00 -15.48 2.44
N GLY A 17 -21.93 -16.08 1.90
CA GLY A 17 -21.87 -16.59 0.52
C GLY A 17 -21.26 -15.61 -0.50
N LEU A 18 -20.92 -14.39 -0.09
CA LEU A 18 -20.18 -13.46 -0.94
C LEU A 18 -18.72 -13.90 -1.12
N VAL A 19 -18.34 -14.19 -2.36
CA VAL A 19 -16.95 -14.34 -2.77
C VAL A 19 -16.44 -13.00 -3.27
N THR A 20 -15.60 -12.34 -2.48
CA THR A 20 -14.96 -11.08 -2.88
C THR A 20 -13.63 -11.39 -3.56
N VAL A 21 -13.55 -11.13 -4.87
CA VAL A 21 -12.28 -11.18 -5.61
C VAL A 21 -11.65 -9.79 -5.58
N VAL A 22 -10.56 -9.66 -4.83
CA VAL A 22 -9.82 -8.40 -4.69
C VAL A 22 -8.62 -8.41 -5.63
N GLY A 23 -8.59 -7.44 -6.55
CA GLY A 23 -7.41 -7.18 -7.38
C GLY A 23 -6.36 -6.31 -6.67
N SER A 24 -5.15 -6.23 -7.24
CA SER A 24 -4.04 -5.41 -6.74
C SER A 24 -4.33 -3.89 -6.66
N GLY A 25 -5.41 -3.42 -7.28
CA GLY A 25 -5.86 -2.03 -7.20
C GLY A 25 -6.30 -1.57 -5.81
N LEU A 26 -6.84 -2.47 -4.98
CA LEU A 26 -7.22 -2.14 -3.59
C LEU A 26 -5.98 -1.86 -2.73
N SER A 27 -4.90 -2.60 -2.96
CA SER A 27 -3.60 -2.37 -2.33
C SER A 27 -3.00 -1.00 -2.65
N CYS A 28 -3.28 -0.45 -3.83
CA CYS A 28 -2.78 0.87 -4.25
C CYS A 28 -3.40 2.01 -3.42
N ALA A 29 -4.70 1.89 -3.09
CA ALA A 29 -5.39 2.86 -2.24
C ALA A 29 -4.84 2.86 -0.79
N GLU A 30 -4.28 1.74 -0.35
CA GLU A 30 -3.63 1.57 0.95
C GLU A 30 -2.13 1.91 0.93
N GLY A 31 -1.61 2.45 -0.18
CA GLY A 31 -0.26 3.01 -0.26
C GLY A 31 0.80 2.10 -0.87
N LEU A 32 0.44 0.94 -1.42
CA LEU A 32 1.33 0.15 -2.28
C LEU A 32 1.45 0.79 -3.68
N PRO A 33 2.61 0.65 -4.35
CA PRO A 33 2.80 1.25 -5.67
C PRO A 33 1.95 0.52 -6.72
N GLY A 34 1.23 1.30 -7.54
CA GLY A 34 0.55 0.77 -8.73
C GLY A 34 1.52 0.55 -9.90
N MET A 35 1.02 -0.05 -10.99
CA MET A 35 1.83 -0.40 -12.17
C MET A 35 2.59 0.78 -12.79
N GLY A 36 1.99 1.98 -12.84
CA GLY A 36 2.68 3.17 -13.35
C GLY A 36 3.84 3.62 -12.45
N ALA A 37 3.68 3.54 -11.13
CA ALA A 37 4.74 3.86 -10.17
C ALA A 37 5.88 2.83 -10.23
N LEU A 38 5.53 1.55 -10.43
CA LEU A 38 6.51 0.48 -10.66
C LEU A 38 7.32 0.74 -11.93
N ALA A 39 6.64 1.04 -13.05
CA ALA A 39 7.30 1.33 -14.32
C ALA A 39 8.29 2.50 -14.18
N ALA A 40 7.86 3.60 -13.56
CA ALA A 40 8.73 4.77 -13.32
C ALA A 40 9.93 4.41 -12.44
N HIS A 41 9.73 3.62 -11.37
CA HIS A 41 10.81 3.17 -10.52
C HIS A 41 11.84 2.35 -11.32
N LEU A 42 11.40 1.33 -12.05
CA LEU A 42 12.28 0.47 -12.83
C LEU A 42 13.06 1.26 -13.89
N GLN A 43 12.40 2.17 -14.61
CA GLN A 43 13.06 3.06 -15.58
C GLN A 43 14.17 3.92 -14.95
N SER A 44 14.02 4.31 -13.68
CA SER A 44 15.02 5.10 -12.98
C SER A 44 16.15 4.31 -12.31
N THR A 45 15.92 3.02 -11.99
CA THR A 45 16.83 2.28 -11.08
C THR A 45 17.41 0.99 -11.65
N ILE A 46 16.89 0.45 -12.75
CA ILE A 46 17.31 -0.90 -13.17
C ILE A 46 18.67 -0.92 -13.88
N GLU A 47 19.02 0.14 -14.63
CA GLU A 47 20.23 0.16 -15.47
C GLU A 47 21.55 0.02 -14.71
N THR A 48 21.58 0.35 -13.42
CA THR A 48 22.81 0.21 -12.60
C THR A 48 23.25 -1.23 -12.44
N ASP A 49 22.31 -2.18 -12.48
CA ASP A 49 22.55 -3.57 -12.10
C ASP A 49 22.59 -4.53 -13.31
N LEU A 50 22.47 -3.98 -14.53
CA LEU A 50 22.38 -4.77 -15.77
C LEU A 50 23.73 -4.99 -16.45
N SER A 51 23.84 -6.16 -17.08
CA SER A 51 24.91 -6.48 -18.04
C SER A 51 24.82 -5.59 -19.28
N ALA A 52 25.88 -5.53 -20.11
CA ALA A 52 25.86 -4.75 -21.34
C ALA A 52 24.77 -5.20 -22.32
N ASP A 53 24.54 -6.52 -22.42
CA ASP A 53 23.51 -7.09 -23.29
C ASP A 53 22.10 -6.78 -22.78
N ASP A 54 21.88 -6.88 -21.47
CA ASP A 54 20.58 -6.57 -20.88
C ASP A 54 20.26 -5.07 -20.94
N LYS A 55 21.28 -4.21 -20.92
CA LYS A 55 21.11 -2.75 -21.15
C LYS A 55 20.59 -2.46 -22.54
N LEU A 56 21.07 -3.16 -23.56
CA LEU A 56 20.57 -3.02 -24.93
C LEU A 56 19.11 -3.44 -25.01
N VAL A 57 18.77 -4.60 -24.45
CA VAL A 57 17.38 -5.07 -24.39
C VAL A 57 16.49 -4.08 -23.65
N TRP A 58 16.94 -3.57 -22.51
CA TRP A 58 16.22 -2.59 -21.71
C TRP A 58 16.03 -1.26 -22.44
N SER A 59 17.04 -0.76 -23.16
CA SER A 59 16.97 0.49 -23.91
C SER A 59 15.88 0.49 -24.98
N GLU A 60 15.58 -0.68 -25.54
CA GLU A 60 14.53 -0.86 -26.54
C GLU A 60 13.16 -1.11 -25.90
N LEU A 61 13.11 -1.66 -24.69
CA LEU A 61 11.90 -1.94 -23.91
C LEU A 61 11.35 -0.71 -23.17
N SER A 62 12.23 0.11 -22.59
CA SER A 62 11.88 1.27 -21.77
C SER A 62 10.94 2.26 -22.48
N PRO A 63 11.16 2.64 -23.76
CA PRO A 63 10.22 3.48 -24.51
C PRO A 63 8.86 2.81 -24.73
N GLN A 64 8.83 1.49 -24.93
CA GLN A 64 7.58 0.75 -25.13
C GLN A 64 6.74 0.68 -23.84
N ILE A 65 7.38 0.57 -22.68
CA ILE A 65 6.72 0.63 -21.37
C ILE A 65 5.98 1.97 -21.22
N SER A 66 6.60 3.08 -21.61
CA SER A 66 5.97 4.40 -21.55
C SER A 66 4.82 4.56 -22.55
N ALA A 67 4.92 3.94 -23.73
CA ALA A 67 3.92 4.07 -24.79
C ALA A 67 2.70 3.16 -24.62
N LYS A 68 2.90 1.91 -24.20
CA LYS A 68 1.87 0.85 -24.18
C LYS A 68 1.50 0.37 -22.79
N GLY A 69 2.27 0.76 -21.77
CA GLY A 69 2.17 0.23 -20.42
C GLY A 69 3.08 -0.98 -20.20
N PHE A 70 3.43 -1.21 -18.93
CA PHE A 70 4.45 -2.17 -18.51
C PHE A 70 4.14 -3.62 -18.96
N GLU A 71 2.94 -4.09 -18.69
CA GLU A 71 2.52 -5.46 -19.03
C GLU A 71 2.50 -5.68 -20.55
N ALA A 72 1.89 -4.76 -21.30
CA ALA A 72 1.81 -4.86 -22.75
C ALA A 72 3.19 -4.81 -23.42
N ALA A 73 4.13 -4.02 -22.87
CA ALA A 73 5.50 -3.96 -23.37
C ALA A 73 6.27 -5.27 -23.14
N LEU A 74 6.16 -5.88 -21.96
CA LEU A 74 6.82 -7.16 -21.65
C LEU A 74 6.21 -8.34 -22.41
N LEU A 75 4.91 -8.30 -22.69
CA LEU A 75 4.26 -9.31 -23.54
C LEU A 75 4.68 -9.19 -25.01
N ALA A 76 4.79 -7.96 -25.52
CA ALA A 76 5.23 -7.71 -26.90
C ALA A 76 6.71 -8.06 -27.11
N ARG A 77 7.53 -7.86 -26.06
CA ARG A 77 8.93 -8.25 -26.05
C ARG A 77 9.30 -8.87 -24.71
N PRO A 78 9.44 -10.20 -24.67
CA PRO A 78 9.89 -10.88 -23.46
C PRO A 78 11.32 -10.41 -23.10
N PRO A 79 11.58 -10.09 -21.82
CA PRO A 79 12.94 -9.85 -21.35
C PRO A 79 13.76 -11.14 -21.37
N THR A 80 15.09 -11.01 -21.29
CA THR A 80 15.98 -12.13 -20.97
C THR A 80 15.74 -12.59 -19.53
N SER A 81 16.13 -13.82 -19.20
CA SER A 81 15.96 -14.35 -17.83
C SER A 81 16.74 -13.55 -16.78
N THR A 82 17.90 -13.00 -17.14
CA THR A 82 18.71 -12.13 -16.28
C THR A 82 18.04 -10.77 -16.06
N LEU A 83 17.50 -10.15 -17.12
CA LEU A 83 16.75 -8.91 -17.01
C LEU A 83 15.45 -9.10 -16.21
N GLU A 84 14.74 -10.22 -16.41
CA GLU A 84 13.56 -10.56 -15.64
C GLU A 84 13.88 -10.68 -14.14
N ALA A 85 14.97 -11.38 -13.79
CA ALA A 85 15.43 -11.47 -12.40
C ALA A 85 15.74 -10.09 -11.80
N ALA A 86 16.36 -9.18 -12.56
CA ALA A 86 16.62 -7.81 -12.14
C ALA A 86 15.31 -7.01 -11.93
N ILE A 87 14.34 -7.16 -12.84
CA ILE A 87 13.00 -6.54 -12.70
C ILE A 87 12.32 -7.03 -11.42
N VAL A 88 12.33 -8.35 -11.16
CA VAL A 88 11.75 -8.94 -9.95
C VAL A 88 12.44 -8.40 -8.69
N ALA A 89 13.77 -8.35 -8.67
CA ALA A 89 14.54 -7.85 -7.54
C ALA A 89 14.20 -6.39 -7.20
N LYS A 90 14.18 -5.50 -8.21
CA LYS A 90 13.83 -4.08 -8.01
C LYS A 90 12.37 -3.88 -7.62
N THR A 91 11.47 -4.69 -8.18
CA THR A 91 10.05 -4.68 -7.80
C THR A 91 9.89 -5.04 -6.31
N ALA A 92 10.57 -6.10 -5.86
CA ALA A 92 10.56 -6.52 -4.46
C ALA A 92 11.14 -5.44 -3.54
N GLU A 93 12.25 -4.80 -3.94
CA GLU A 93 12.87 -3.70 -3.19
C GLU A 93 11.92 -2.49 -3.02
N LEU A 94 11.17 -2.13 -4.07
CA LEU A 94 10.18 -1.07 -4.01
C LEU A 94 9.02 -1.41 -3.08
N ILE A 95 8.48 -2.63 -3.20
CA ILE A 95 7.36 -3.10 -2.39
C ILE A 95 7.76 -3.16 -0.91
N ALA A 96 8.92 -3.75 -0.60
CA ALA A 96 9.43 -3.84 0.77
C ALA A 96 9.55 -2.46 1.41
N ARG A 97 10.20 -1.50 0.72
CA ARG A 97 10.33 -0.11 1.21
C ARG A 97 8.98 0.54 1.46
N ARG A 98 7.99 0.32 0.59
CA ARG A 98 6.67 0.91 0.75
C ARG A 98 5.87 0.27 1.88
N MET A 99 6.01 -1.04 2.06
CA MET A 99 5.41 -1.79 3.17
C MET A 99 6.01 -1.40 4.52
N GLU A 100 7.33 -1.23 4.62
CA GLU A 100 8.00 -0.74 5.82
C GLU A 100 7.49 0.66 6.21
N ALA A 101 7.42 1.58 5.25
CA ALA A 101 6.90 2.93 5.48
C ALA A 101 5.43 2.90 5.94
N PHE A 102 4.62 2.05 5.33
CA PHE A 102 3.23 1.83 5.73
C PHE A 102 3.12 1.32 7.16
N TRP A 103 3.90 0.29 7.52
CA TRP A 103 3.91 -0.27 8.87
C TRP A 103 4.44 0.68 9.93
N PHE A 104 5.47 1.45 9.60
CA PHE A 104 5.97 2.49 10.48
C PHE A 104 4.89 3.53 10.80
N LEU A 105 4.16 4.00 9.79
CA LEU A 105 3.09 4.99 9.97
C LEU A 105 1.92 4.42 10.80
N HIS A 106 1.47 3.21 10.48
CA HIS A 106 0.35 2.57 11.19
C HIS A 106 0.69 2.22 12.63
N SER A 107 1.87 1.64 12.89
CA SER A 107 2.32 1.35 14.26
C SER A 107 2.53 2.62 15.10
N SER A 108 2.96 3.71 14.47
CA SER A 108 3.11 5.01 15.13
C SER A 108 1.76 5.64 15.50
N ARG A 109 0.77 5.56 14.60
CA ARG A 109 -0.61 6.01 14.88
C ARG A 109 -1.28 5.19 15.98
N ALA A 110 -1.11 3.86 15.95
CA ALA A 110 -1.63 2.98 16.99
C ALA A 110 -1.04 3.31 18.37
N ARG A 111 0.28 3.53 18.46
CA ARG A 111 0.96 3.97 19.69
C ARG A 111 0.45 5.32 20.19
N ARG A 112 0.30 6.33 19.31
CA ARG A 112 -0.25 7.64 19.71
C ARG A 112 -1.68 7.56 20.25
N ARG A 113 -2.53 6.72 19.64
CA ARG A 113 -3.92 6.52 20.11
C ARG A 113 -3.96 5.87 21.49
N GLN A 114 -3.12 4.87 21.76
CA GLN A 114 -3.02 4.25 23.09
C GLN A 114 -2.50 5.22 24.14
N SER A 115 -1.45 5.99 23.83
CA SER A 115 -0.93 7.01 24.76
C SER A 115 -1.96 8.11 25.06
N ALA A 116 -2.70 8.58 24.05
CA ALA A 116 -3.76 9.57 24.23
C ALA A 116 -4.95 9.03 25.03
N SER A 117 -5.31 7.75 24.85
CA SER A 117 -6.34 7.07 25.65
C SER A 117 -5.92 6.94 27.10
N LYS A 118 -4.67 6.53 27.36
CA LYS A 118 -4.14 6.38 28.73
C LYS A 118 -4.06 7.73 29.45
N ALA A 119 -3.58 8.78 28.78
CA ALA A 119 -3.56 10.13 29.33
C ALA A 119 -4.97 10.65 29.69
N ARG A 120 -5.98 10.31 28.87
CA ARG A 120 -7.37 10.68 29.13
C ARG A 120 -7.95 9.95 30.36
N CYS A 121 -7.69 8.64 30.49
CA CYS A 121 -8.07 7.89 31.69
C CYS A 121 -7.39 8.42 32.96
N ASP A 122 -6.09 8.69 32.91
CA ASP A 122 -5.32 9.23 34.04
C ASP A 122 -5.78 10.64 34.45
N SER A 123 -6.23 11.45 33.48
CA SER A 123 -6.82 12.76 33.76
C SER A 123 -8.20 12.65 34.43
N GLY A 124 -9.08 11.75 33.96
CA GLY A 124 -10.41 11.54 34.53
C GLY A 124 -10.36 11.00 35.96
N LEU A 125 -9.40 10.10 36.26
CA LEU A 125 -9.16 9.60 37.62
C LEU A 125 -8.69 10.71 38.57
N ARG A 126 -7.85 11.65 38.10
CA ARG A 126 -7.41 12.80 38.90
C ARG A 126 -8.53 13.80 39.18
N THR A 127 -9.40 14.05 38.20
CA THR A 127 -10.56 14.94 38.38
C THR A 127 -11.57 14.34 39.37
N SER A 128 -11.85 13.03 39.27
CA SER A 128 -12.76 12.33 40.18
C SER A 128 -12.23 12.25 41.62
N MET A 129 -10.91 12.05 41.82
CA MET A 129 -10.27 12.09 43.15
C MET A 129 -10.22 13.50 43.76
N SER A 130 -10.24 14.55 42.95
CA SER A 130 -10.25 15.94 43.43
C SER A 130 -11.65 16.34 43.91
N ILE A 131 -12.70 15.91 43.21
CA ILE A 131 -14.11 16.14 43.61
C ILE A 131 -14.45 15.42 44.93
N LEU A 132 -13.98 14.18 45.11
CA LEU A 132 -14.16 13.42 46.36
C LEU A 132 -13.45 14.04 47.58
N ARG A 133 -12.38 14.82 47.36
CA ARG A 133 -11.68 15.54 48.43
C ARG A 133 -12.39 16.84 48.85
N TYR A 134 -13.17 17.45 47.95
CA TYR A 134 -13.90 18.70 48.22
C TYR A 134 -15.18 18.47 49.05
N HIS A 135 -15.78 17.29 48.98
CA HIS A 135 -17.01 16.95 49.71
C HIS A 135 -16.81 16.31 51.10
N ARG A 136 -15.56 16.17 51.57
CA ARG A 136 -15.21 15.63 52.90
C ARG A 136 -14.64 16.69 53.87
N GLY A 137 -14.75 17.97 53.51
CA GLY A 137 -14.40 19.11 54.37
C GLY A 137 -15.64 19.74 54.98
#